data_AF-A0A383A1Z1-F1
#
_entry.id   AF-A0A383A1Z1-F1
#
_cell.length_a   1.000
_cell.length_b   1.000
_cell.length_c   1.000
_cell.angle_alpha   90.00
_cell.angle_beta   90.00
_cell.angle_gamma   90.00
#
_symmetry.space_group_name_H-M   'P 1'
#
loop_
_entity.id
_entity.type
_entity.pdbx_description
1 polymer ?
#
loop_
_entity_poly.entity_id
_entity_poly.type
_entity_poly.pdbx_seq_one_letter_code
_entity_poly.pdbx_strand_id
1 'polypeptide(L)'
;MYFHNDLINRSYYIVATLSGNVGKPGGNVGSYAGNYKASIFNGMPSYVSEDPFNPTLDPTVDGRDIKKKMYGLFESVHFWDHGDKPLIVNTPNEGRVVMTGPSHMPSPTKVVWHVNANLLGVAKWHYNQIKNTLPRHELWIAQDKEWNMSCEYADIVLPVDSWVEFKYPDMTASCTNPFVQMFPRGGIPRIYDTRHDIETFADVAKALSKITGEQRFIDYWKFVHEGNVEIYLQRIIDGSNALRGYNARQMI
;
A
#
# COMPACT_ATOMS: atom_id res chain seq x y z
N MET A 1 -13.17 5.35 16.00
CA MET A 1 -13.11 6.72 15.44
C MET A 1 -14.43 7.39 15.73
N TYR A 2 -14.41 8.63 16.19
CA TYR A 2 -15.63 9.41 16.46
C TYR A 2 -15.77 10.53 15.42
N PHE A 3 -17.00 10.96 15.16
CA PHE A 3 -17.27 12.02 14.19
C PHE A 3 -16.52 13.32 14.52
N HIS A 4 -16.39 13.67 15.81
CA HIS A 4 -15.68 14.85 16.30
C HIS A 4 -14.31 14.51 16.95
N ASN A 5 -13.64 13.46 16.46
CA ASN A 5 -12.35 13.03 17.03
C ASN A 5 -11.24 14.08 16.86
N ASP A 6 -11.35 14.94 15.86
CA ASP A 6 -10.47 16.09 15.65
C ASP A 6 -10.53 17.08 16.83
N LEU A 7 -11.74 17.41 17.32
CA LEU A 7 -11.92 18.29 18.48
C LEU A 7 -11.40 17.64 19.76
N ILE A 8 -11.67 16.35 19.94
CA ILE A 8 -11.16 15.56 21.07
C ILE A 8 -9.61 15.60 21.07
N ASN A 9 -8.97 15.28 19.95
CA ASN A 9 -7.52 15.28 19.86
C ASN A 9 -6.92 16.67 20.09
N ARG A 10 -7.55 17.74 19.57
CA ARG A 10 -7.15 19.13 19.84
C ARG A 10 -7.21 19.46 21.32
N SER A 11 -8.21 18.96 22.04
CA SER A 11 -8.32 19.18 23.49
C SER A 11 -7.15 18.55 24.26
N TYR A 12 -6.70 17.35 23.87
CA TYR A 12 -5.52 16.71 24.47
C TYR A 12 -4.26 17.55 24.26
N TYR A 13 -4.06 18.09 23.05
CA TYR A 13 -2.92 18.95 22.75
C TYR A 13 -2.93 20.27 23.53
N ILE A 14 -4.10 20.85 23.80
CA ILE A 14 -4.21 22.03 24.68
C ILE A 14 -3.65 21.71 26.06
N VAL A 15 -4.08 20.60 26.69
CA VAL A 15 -3.60 20.20 28.02
C VAL A 15 -2.09 19.92 28.02
N ALA A 16 -1.59 19.18 27.03
CA ALA A 16 -0.17 18.85 26.92
C ALA A 16 0.70 20.10 26.69
N THR A 17 0.19 21.09 25.96
CA THR A 17 0.87 22.36 25.71
C THR A 17 0.89 23.23 26.97
N LEU A 18 -0.26 23.40 27.64
CA LEU A 18 -0.37 24.20 28.87
C LEU A 18 0.48 23.65 30.02
N SER A 19 0.60 22.33 30.11
CA SER A 19 1.47 21.66 31.09
C SER A 19 2.95 21.60 30.67
N GLY A 20 3.29 22.09 29.47
CA GLY A 20 4.67 22.09 28.96
C GLY A 20 5.24 20.68 28.75
N ASN A 21 4.41 19.68 28.44
CA ASN A 21 4.81 18.29 28.28
C ASN A 21 5.13 17.89 26.83
N VAL A 22 4.82 18.74 25.84
CA VAL A 22 5.13 18.48 24.43
C VAL A 22 6.65 18.47 24.22
N GLY A 23 7.17 17.42 23.55
CA GLY A 23 8.60 17.29 23.22
C GLY A 23 9.51 16.77 24.34
N LYS A 24 8.97 16.45 25.53
CA LYS A 24 9.76 15.91 26.64
C LYS A 24 9.67 14.37 26.72
N PRO A 25 10.74 13.67 27.10
CA PRO A 25 10.68 12.24 27.39
C PRO A 25 9.59 11.92 28.42
N GLY A 26 8.76 10.92 28.16
CA GLY A 26 7.62 10.56 29.01
C GLY A 26 6.40 11.50 28.92
N GLY A 27 6.47 12.57 28.12
CA GLY A 27 5.36 13.47 27.84
C GLY A 27 4.74 13.27 26.44
N ASN A 28 4.24 14.36 25.86
CA ASN A 28 3.60 14.46 24.54
C ASN A 28 2.21 13.79 24.43
N VAL A 29 1.46 14.16 23.39
CA VAL A 29 0.24 13.45 22.98
C VAL A 29 0.64 12.40 21.95
N GLY A 30 0.79 11.16 22.39
CA GLY A 30 1.02 10.01 21.51
C GLY A 30 -0.30 9.47 20.95
N SER A 31 -0.32 9.15 19.66
CA SER A 31 -1.41 8.40 19.03
C SER A 31 -0.89 7.04 18.59
N TYR A 32 -1.44 5.97 19.17
CA TYR A 32 -1.17 4.60 18.78
C TYR A 32 -2.40 4.05 18.06
N ALA A 33 -2.23 3.72 16.78
CA ALA A 33 -3.30 3.20 15.92
C ALA A 33 -2.75 2.04 15.07
N GLY A 34 -2.83 2.13 13.75
CA GLY A 34 -2.19 1.20 12.82
C GLY A 34 -0.69 1.44 12.70
N ASN A 35 -0.04 0.60 11.89
CA ASN A 35 1.38 0.70 11.61
C ASN A 35 1.65 1.77 10.53
N TYR A 36 1.70 3.04 10.93
CA TYR A 36 1.84 4.20 10.02
C TYR A 36 3.26 4.78 10.00
N LYS A 37 4.30 3.93 10.08
CA LYS A 37 5.71 4.38 10.14
C LYS A 37 6.38 4.51 8.77
N ALA A 38 5.61 4.91 7.76
CA ALA A 38 6.08 5.09 6.38
C ALA A 38 7.23 6.10 6.23
N SER A 39 7.36 7.06 7.16
CA SER A 39 8.41 8.09 7.12
C SER A 39 9.83 7.55 7.26
N ILE A 40 10.02 6.37 7.87
CA ILE A 40 11.33 5.70 7.90
C ILE A 40 11.73 5.24 6.49
N PHE A 41 10.76 4.87 5.66
CA PHE A 41 10.94 4.38 4.31
C PHE A 41 10.66 5.47 3.28
N ASN A 42 11.16 6.69 3.48
CA ASN A 42 10.90 7.80 2.56
C ASN A 42 11.52 7.61 1.15
N GLY A 43 12.29 6.55 0.93
CA GLY A 43 12.72 6.04 -0.36
C GLY A 43 11.73 5.11 -1.09
N MET A 44 10.58 4.77 -0.50
CA MET A 44 9.53 3.97 -1.16
C MET A 44 9.15 4.42 -2.58
N PRO A 45 9.12 5.72 -2.94
CA PRO A 45 8.85 6.15 -4.30
C PRO A 45 9.82 5.58 -5.35
N SER A 46 11.02 5.14 -4.96
CA SER A 46 11.98 4.47 -5.84
C SER A 46 11.57 3.06 -6.25
N TYR A 47 10.54 2.51 -5.63
CA TYR A 47 9.90 1.26 -6.00
C TYR A 47 8.48 1.53 -6.53
N VAL A 48 7.65 2.20 -5.75
CA VAL A 48 6.21 2.39 -6.04
C VAL A 48 5.97 3.27 -7.27
N SER A 49 6.86 4.22 -7.55
CA SER A 49 6.69 5.23 -8.60
C SER A 49 7.74 5.13 -9.71
N GLU A 50 8.48 4.02 -9.80
CA GLU A 50 9.43 3.80 -10.90
C GLU A 50 8.70 3.91 -12.25
N ASP A 51 9.26 4.65 -13.21
CA ASP A 51 8.65 4.89 -14.51
C ASP A 51 8.49 3.56 -15.27
N PRO A 52 7.26 3.05 -15.45
CA PRO A 52 7.04 1.76 -16.10
C PRO A 52 7.37 1.78 -17.60
N PHE A 53 7.47 2.97 -18.22
CA PHE A 53 7.83 3.12 -19.62
C PHE A 53 9.33 3.32 -19.85
N ASN A 54 10.10 3.52 -18.77
CA ASN A 54 11.55 3.69 -18.80
C ASN A 54 12.19 3.07 -17.53
N PRO A 55 12.01 1.75 -17.29
CA PRO A 55 12.47 1.11 -16.07
C PRO A 55 14.00 1.17 -15.93
N THR A 56 14.47 1.23 -14.70
CA THR A 56 15.90 1.26 -14.39
C THR A 56 16.40 -0.18 -14.27
N LEU A 57 17.02 -0.70 -15.33
CA LEU A 57 17.48 -2.10 -15.40
C LEU A 57 18.88 -2.33 -14.84
N ASP A 58 19.62 -1.25 -14.54
CA ASP A 58 20.91 -1.30 -13.87
C ASP A 58 20.69 -1.52 -12.36
N PRO A 59 21.22 -2.62 -11.78
CA PRO A 59 21.06 -2.94 -10.37
C PRO A 59 21.86 -2.02 -9.44
N THR A 60 22.80 -1.23 -9.96
CA THR A 60 23.76 -0.43 -9.17
C THR A 60 23.35 1.03 -9.00
N VAL A 61 22.28 1.46 -9.66
CA VAL A 61 21.77 2.84 -9.55
C VAL A 61 21.28 3.12 -8.13
N ASP A 62 21.75 4.22 -7.55
CA ASP A 62 21.32 4.70 -6.24
C ASP A 62 19.80 4.93 -6.23
N GLY A 63 19.14 4.51 -5.15
CA GLY A 63 17.70 4.69 -4.97
C GLY A 63 17.19 6.11 -5.22
N ARG A 64 18.00 7.15 -4.98
CA ARG A 64 17.62 8.54 -5.24
C ARG A 64 17.46 8.84 -6.72
N ASP A 65 18.28 8.21 -7.55
CA ASP A 65 18.41 8.46 -8.98
C ASP A 65 17.51 7.54 -9.84
N ILE A 66 16.72 6.68 -9.21
CA ILE A 66 15.67 5.93 -9.91
C ILE A 66 14.72 6.88 -10.64
N LYS A 67 14.49 6.61 -11.92
CA LYS A 67 13.57 7.34 -12.78
C LYS A 67 12.15 7.15 -12.27
N LYS A 68 11.56 8.21 -11.74
CA LYS A 68 10.23 8.17 -11.12
C LYS A 68 9.22 8.93 -11.98
N LYS A 69 8.07 8.32 -12.22
CA LYS A 69 6.93 8.97 -12.84
C LYS A 69 5.65 8.31 -12.35
N MET A 70 4.91 9.04 -11.51
CA MET A 70 3.64 8.55 -10.98
C MET A 70 2.55 8.67 -12.05
N TYR A 71 1.96 7.53 -12.41
CA TYR A 71 0.79 7.45 -13.30
C TYR A 71 -0.51 7.18 -12.53
N GLY A 72 -0.41 6.79 -11.25
CA GLY A 72 -1.56 6.60 -10.37
C GLY A 72 -1.97 7.89 -9.65
N LEU A 73 -3.23 7.92 -9.22
CA LEU A 73 -3.74 8.92 -8.29
C LEU A 73 -4.07 8.23 -6.97
N PHE A 74 -3.79 8.89 -5.86
CA PHE A 74 -4.18 8.37 -4.56
C PHE A 74 -5.66 8.64 -4.33
N GLU A 75 -6.43 7.56 -4.26
CA GLU A 75 -7.82 7.58 -3.88
C GLU A 75 -8.01 6.69 -2.65
N SER A 76 -9.04 6.96 -1.85
CA SER A 76 -9.31 6.19 -0.65
C SER A 76 -10.53 5.30 -0.84
N VAL A 77 -10.40 4.05 -0.42
CA VAL A 77 -11.44 3.01 -0.52
C VAL A 77 -12.76 3.42 0.17
N HIS A 78 -12.76 4.39 1.10
CA HIS A 78 -14.00 4.86 1.73
C HIS A 78 -14.99 5.52 0.75
N PHE A 79 -14.57 5.93 -0.45
CA PHE A 79 -15.52 6.42 -1.45
C PHE A 79 -16.48 5.32 -1.93
N TRP A 80 -16.10 4.04 -1.79
CA TRP A 80 -16.98 2.91 -2.05
C TRP A 80 -18.20 2.89 -1.14
N ASP A 81 -18.08 3.40 0.09
CA ASP A 81 -19.18 3.51 1.05
C ASP A 81 -20.26 4.46 0.51
N HIS A 82 -19.88 5.42 -0.32
CA HIS A 82 -20.79 6.32 -1.01
C HIS A 82 -20.97 5.99 -2.51
N GLY A 83 -20.59 4.78 -2.91
CA GLY A 83 -20.76 4.30 -4.28
C GLY A 83 -19.96 5.07 -5.33
N ASP A 84 -18.73 5.48 -5.02
CA ASP A 84 -17.84 6.24 -5.90
C ASP A 84 -18.45 7.55 -6.38
N LYS A 85 -19.16 8.22 -5.47
CA LYS A 85 -19.81 9.51 -5.77
C LYS A 85 -19.22 10.62 -4.91
N PRO A 86 -19.11 11.84 -5.45
CA PRO A 86 -18.80 12.99 -4.62
C PRO A 86 -19.94 13.23 -3.62
N LEU A 87 -19.58 13.71 -2.43
CA LEU A 87 -20.54 14.20 -1.46
C LEU A 87 -21.10 15.54 -1.95
N ILE A 88 -22.39 15.55 -2.27
CA ILE A 88 -23.12 16.75 -2.71
C ILE A 88 -24.26 17.00 -1.72
N VAL A 89 -24.31 18.21 -1.18
CA VAL A 89 -25.29 18.62 -0.18
C VAL A 89 -26.04 19.84 -0.69
N ASN A 90 -27.36 19.84 -0.55
CA ASN A 90 -28.17 21.04 -0.79
C ASN A 90 -28.28 21.82 0.52
N THR A 91 -27.68 23.02 0.58
CA THR A 91 -27.76 23.89 1.75
C THR A 91 -28.88 24.93 1.56
N PRO A 92 -29.53 25.41 2.65
CA PRO A 92 -30.56 26.44 2.54
C PRO A 92 -30.09 27.74 1.90
N ASN A 93 -28.82 28.13 2.07
CA ASN A 93 -28.30 29.43 1.64
C ASN A 93 -27.54 29.39 0.31
N GLU A 94 -26.91 28.27 -0.03
CA GLU A 94 -26.01 28.18 -1.19
C GLU A 94 -26.53 27.20 -2.26
N GLY A 95 -27.66 26.53 -1.99
CA GLY A 95 -28.20 25.51 -2.88
C GLY A 95 -27.26 24.32 -2.99
N ARG A 96 -26.95 23.86 -4.20
CA ARG A 96 -26.14 22.66 -4.44
C ARG A 96 -24.65 22.93 -4.18
N VAL A 97 -24.12 22.36 -3.09
CA VAL A 97 -22.70 22.44 -2.71
C VAL A 97 -22.03 21.09 -2.92
N VAL A 98 -20.91 21.07 -3.64
CA VAL A 98 -20.04 19.89 -3.76
C VAL A 98 -19.02 19.94 -2.63
N MET A 99 -19.19 19.09 -1.62
CA MET A 99 -18.31 19.03 -0.46
C MET A 99 -17.02 18.29 -0.75
N THR A 100 -17.02 17.37 -1.72
CA THR A 100 -15.80 16.72 -2.20
C THR A 100 -14.96 17.70 -3.00
N GLY A 101 -13.75 17.98 -2.53
CA GLY A 101 -12.83 18.90 -3.18
C GLY A 101 -12.29 18.37 -4.52
N PRO A 102 -11.91 19.25 -5.47
CA PRO A 102 -11.44 18.85 -6.80
C PRO A 102 -10.24 17.90 -6.80
N SER A 103 -9.37 17.98 -5.79
CA SER A 103 -8.17 17.15 -5.67
C SER A 103 -8.45 15.71 -5.18
N HIS A 104 -9.67 15.41 -4.75
CA HIS A 104 -10.06 14.11 -4.18
C HIS A 104 -11.39 13.60 -4.76
N MET A 105 -11.69 13.99 -6.00
CA MET A 105 -12.89 13.50 -6.69
C MET A 105 -12.76 11.99 -6.93
N PRO A 106 -13.77 11.18 -6.53
CA PRO A 106 -13.70 9.75 -6.74
C PRO A 106 -13.87 9.40 -8.21
N SER A 107 -13.19 8.33 -8.63
CA SER A 107 -13.37 7.74 -9.95
C SER A 107 -14.21 6.48 -9.85
N PRO A 108 -15.18 6.25 -10.75
CA PRO A 108 -15.93 4.99 -10.77
C PRO A 108 -14.98 3.78 -10.86
N THR A 109 -15.00 2.92 -9.85
CA THR A 109 -14.09 1.78 -9.76
C THR A 109 -14.52 0.70 -10.76
N LYS A 110 -13.58 0.23 -11.58
CA LYS A 110 -13.81 -0.83 -12.58
C LYS A 110 -13.03 -2.09 -12.30
N VAL A 111 -11.74 -1.94 -12.04
CA VAL A 111 -10.86 -3.05 -11.70
C VAL A 111 -10.28 -2.81 -10.32
N VAL A 112 -10.38 -3.81 -9.46
CA VAL A 112 -9.75 -3.83 -8.14
C VAL A 112 -8.69 -4.91 -8.15
N TRP A 113 -7.46 -4.54 -7.80
CA TRP A 113 -6.44 -5.48 -7.37
C TRP A 113 -6.00 -5.07 -5.97
N HIS A 114 -6.21 -5.94 -4.98
CA HIS A 114 -5.77 -5.68 -3.62
C HIS A 114 -4.93 -6.82 -3.09
N VAL A 115 -4.05 -6.48 -2.14
CA VAL A 115 -3.08 -7.38 -1.54
C VAL A 115 -3.16 -7.24 -0.02
N ASN A 116 -3.18 -8.35 0.70
CA ASN A 116 -3.02 -8.40 2.17
C ASN A 116 -3.98 -7.46 2.92
N ALA A 117 -5.25 -7.45 2.51
CA ALA A 117 -6.25 -6.57 3.09
C ALA A 117 -7.66 -7.15 3.01
N ASN A 118 -8.31 -7.31 4.17
CA ASN A 118 -9.72 -7.65 4.24
C ASN A 118 -10.61 -6.40 4.07
N LEU A 119 -10.57 -5.79 2.88
CA LEU A 119 -11.28 -4.56 2.53
C LEU A 119 -12.77 -4.61 2.91
N LEU A 120 -13.47 -5.68 2.58
CA LEU A 120 -14.89 -5.82 2.91
C LEU A 120 -15.12 -6.08 4.40
N GLY A 121 -14.31 -6.94 5.03
CA GLY A 121 -14.48 -7.28 6.44
C GLY A 121 -14.27 -6.11 7.41
N VAL A 122 -13.50 -5.09 7.00
CA VAL A 122 -13.28 -3.87 7.80
C VAL A 122 -14.10 -2.66 7.31
N ALA A 123 -14.84 -2.82 6.21
CA ALA A 123 -15.61 -1.76 5.58
C ALA A 123 -16.70 -1.25 6.53
N LYS A 124 -16.84 0.07 6.57
CA LYS A 124 -17.96 0.72 7.24
C LYS A 124 -19.08 0.68 6.21
N TRP A 125 -20.32 0.51 6.64
CA TRP A 125 -21.44 0.43 5.70
C TRP A 125 -21.35 -0.74 4.71
N HIS A 126 -20.74 -1.85 5.13
CA HIS A 126 -20.46 -3.06 4.34
C HIS A 126 -21.61 -3.54 3.43
N TYR A 127 -22.85 -3.57 3.93
CA TYR A 127 -24.01 -3.95 3.10
C TYR A 127 -24.19 -3.06 1.87
N ASN A 128 -23.95 -1.74 2.00
CA ASN A 128 -24.08 -0.81 0.89
C ASN A 128 -22.99 -1.07 -0.16
N GLN A 129 -21.75 -1.31 0.28
CA GLN A 129 -20.68 -1.67 -0.64
C GLN A 129 -21.08 -2.91 -1.46
N ILE A 130 -21.46 -4.01 -0.80
CA ILE A 130 -21.82 -5.26 -1.49
C ILE A 130 -23.03 -5.07 -2.40
N LYS A 131 -24.10 -4.46 -1.90
CA LYS A 131 -25.37 -4.42 -2.62
C LYS A 131 -25.34 -3.43 -3.78
N ASN A 132 -24.64 -2.31 -3.63
CA ASN A 132 -24.79 -1.14 -4.50
C ASN A 132 -23.48 -0.72 -5.19
N THR A 133 -22.32 -0.97 -4.57
CA THR A 133 -21.02 -0.56 -5.13
C THR A 133 -20.41 -1.68 -5.97
N LEU A 134 -20.20 -2.86 -5.38
CA LEU A 134 -19.53 -4.00 -6.02
C LEU A 134 -20.15 -4.45 -7.35
N PRO A 135 -21.49 -4.46 -7.55
CA PRO A 135 -22.06 -4.90 -8.83
C PRO A 135 -21.68 -4.02 -10.03
N ARG A 136 -21.00 -2.89 -9.80
CA ARG A 136 -20.50 -1.98 -10.84
C ARG A 136 -19.01 -2.17 -11.15
N HIS A 137 -18.30 -2.94 -10.31
CA HIS A 137 -16.94 -3.39 -10.60
C HIS A 137 -17.00 -4.49 -11.66
N GLU A 138 -16.05 -4.47 -12.58
CA GLU A 138 -15.95 -5.41 -13.70
C GLU A 138 -14.98 -6.55 -13.42
N LEU A 139 -14.02 -6.33 -12.51
CA LEU A 139 -13.06 -7.32 -12.09
C LEU A 139 -12.55 -7.01 -10.68
N TRP A 140 -12.54 -8.02 -9.81
CA TRP A 140 -11.88 -7.98 -8.52
C TRP A 140 -10.89 -9.14 -8.37
N ILE A 141 -9.61 -8.79 -8.29
CA ILE A 141 -8.51 -9.68 -7.94
C ILE A 141 -8.16 -9.49 -6.45
N ALA A 142 -8.23 -10.59 -5.70
CA ALA A 142 -7.76 -10.70 -4.32
C ALA A 142 -6.44 -11.46 -4.29
N GLN A 143 -5.46 -10.91 -3.59
CA GLN A 143 -4.18 -11.55 -3.36
C GLN A 143 -3.95 -11.69 -1.86
N ASP A 144 -4.14 -12.91 -1.36
CA ASP A 144 -4.16 -13.16 0.08
C ASP A 144 -3.69 -14.58 0.43
N LYS A 145 -3.16 -14.72 1.64
CA LYS A 145 -2.73 -16.01 2.21
C LYS A 145 -3.87 -16.69 2.98
N GLU A 146 -4.86 -15.91 3.42
CA GLU A 146 -6.04 -16.40 4.13
C GLU A 146 -7.32 -16.12 3.34
N TRP A 147 -8.25 -17.07 3.39
CA TRP A 147 -9.56 -16.88 2.79
C TRP A 147 -10.40 -15.94 3.67
N ASN A 148 -10.42 -14.66 3.30
CA ASN A 148 -11.14 -13.62 4.03
C ASN A 148 -12.39 -13.15 3.26
N MET A 149 -13.12 -12.19 3.84
CA MET A 149 -14.38 -11.72 3.27
C MET A 149 -14.21 -11.03 1.92
N SER A 150 -13.06 -10.41 1.62
CA SER A 150 -12.80 -9.91 0.27
C SER A 150 -12.67 -11.05 -0.74
N CYS A 151 -12.08 -12.18 -0.35
CA CYS A 151 -11.95 -13.37 -1.20
C CYS A 151 -13.32 -13.95 -1.59
N GLU A 152 -14.29 -13.94 -0.66
CA GLU A 152 -15.67 -14.43 -0.91
C GLU A 152 -16.39 -13.67 -2.04
N TYR A 153 -16.01 -12.42 -2.28
CA TYR A 153 -16.64 -11.54 -3.29
C TYR A 153 -15.72 -11.22 -4.47
N ALA A 154 -14.50 -11.77 -4.49
CA ALA A 154 -13.55 -11.56 -5.58
C ALA A 154 -13.84 -12.49 -6.75
N ASP A 155 -13.57 -12.04 -7.97
CA ASP A 155 -13.67 -12.86 -9.18
C ASP A 155 -12.48 -13.81 -9.31
N ILE A 156 -11.30 -13.36 -8.87
CA ILE A 156 -10.06 -14.13 -8.89
C ILE A 156 -9.39 -14.01 -7.51
N VAL A 157 -9.00 -15.15 -6.94
CA VAL A 157 -8.17 -15.21 -5.73
C VAL A 157 -6.81 -15.82 -6.10
N LEU A 158 -5.73 -15.07 -5.84
CA LEU A 158 -4.36 -15.47 -6.07
C LEU A 158 -3.73 -15.85 -4.72
N PRO A 159 -3.42 -17.15 -4.49
CA PRO A 159 -2.90 -17.60 -3.21
C PRO A 159 -1.43 -17.20 -3.04
N VAL A 160 -1.12 -16.49 -1.95
CA VAL A 160 0.25 -16.04 -1.66
C VAL A 160 0.89 -16.74 -0.47
N ASP A 161 2.21 -16.70 -0.44
CA ASP A 161 3.02 -17.29 0.62
C ASP A 161 2.56 -16.80 2.00
N SER A 162 2.44 -17.71 2.96
CA SER A 162 2.40 -17.29 4.36
C SER A 162 3.77 -16.73 4.77
N TRP A 163 3.81 -15.93 5.84
CA TRP A 163 5.06 -15.31 6.29
C TRP A 163 6.18 -16.33 6.53
N VAL A 164 5.86 -17.53 7.02
CA VAL A 164 6.85 -18.59 7.27
C VAL A 164 7.33 -19.30 5.99
N GLU A 165 6.74 -19.01 4.83
CA GLU A 165 7.06 -19.61 3.52
C GLU A 165 7.80 -18.65 2.57
N PHE A 166 7.97 -17.38 2.96
CA PHE A 166 8.52 -16.30 2.11
C PHE A 166 9.82 -16.68 1.40
N LYS A 167 9.77 -16.76 0.07
CA LYS A 167 10.94 -17.02 -0.78
C LYS A 167 11.77 -15.79 -1.10
N TYR A 168 11.18 -14.62 -0.91
CA TYR A 168 11.82 -13.34 -1.09
C TYR A 168 11.84 -12.56 0.21
N PRO A 169 12.86 -11.70 0.41
CA PRO A 169 12.93 -10.89 1.60
C PRO A 169 11.89 -9.76 1.60
N ASP A 170 11.53 -9.33 2.80
CA ASP A 170 10.66 -8.18 3.04
C ASP A 170 11.27 -7.29 4.15
N MET A 171 10.78 -6.07 4.32
CA MET A 171 11.29 -5.09 5.28
C MET A 171 10.14 -4.39 6.01
N THR A 172 10.18 -4.38 7.34
CA THR A 172 9.13 -3.79 8.17
C THR A 172 9.70 -2.93 9.31
N ALA A 173 8.86 -2.02 9.82
CA ALA A 173 9.13 -1.22 11.01
C ALA A 173 7.81 -1.00 11.75
N SER A 174 7.88 -0.67 13.05
CA SER A 174 6.68 -0.42 13.86
C SER A 174 6.72 0.94 14.56
N CYS A 175 5.55 1.58 14.72
CA CYS A 175 5.40 2.79 15.55
C CYS A 175 5.77 2.57 17.03
N THR A 176 5.77 1.31 17.50
CA THR A 176 5.97 0.97 18.92
C THR A 176 7.41 0.67 19.30
N ASN A 177 8.31 0.52 18.33
CA ASN A 177 9.73 0.27 18.58
C ASN A 177 10.61 1.03 17.58
N PRO A 178 11.90 1.25 17.89
CA PRO A 178 12.80 2.03 17.04
C PRO A 178 13.54 1.17 15.98
N PHE A 179 13.11 -0.06 15.71
CA PHE A 179 13.85 -0.98 14.85
C PHE A 179 13.23 -1.11 13.46
N VAL A 180 14.10 -1.28 12.46
CA VAL A 180 13.75 -1.88 11.17
C VAL A 180 14.11 -3.35 11.23
N GLN A 181 13.21 -4.19 10.74
CA GLN A 181 13.35 -5.63 10.75
C GLN A 181 13.29 -6.13 9.32
N MET A 182 14.27 -6.93 8.93
CA MET A 182 14.25 -7.66 7.67
C MET A 182 13.58 -9.02 7.91
N PHE A 183 12.69 -9.38 7.01
CA PHE A 183 12.28 -10.75 6.84
C PHE A 183 13.25 -11.39 5.82
N PRO A 184 14.15 -12.29 6.23
CA PRO A 184 15.16 -12.84 5.34
C PRO A 184 14.53 -13.81 4.33
N ARG A 185 15.29 -14.18 3.29
CA ARG A 185 14.93 -15.35 2.48
C ARG A 185 14.91 -16.59 3.36
N GLY A 186 13.92 -17.45 3.18
CA GLY A 186 13.95 -18.79 3.75
C GLY A 186 12.60 -19.24 4.26
N GLY A 187 12.58 -19.80 5.46
CA GLY A 187 11.41 -20.45 6.01
C GLY A 187 11.21 -21.86 5.47
N ILE A 188 10.00 -22.40 5.67
CA ILE A 188 9.66 -23.76 5.25
C ILE A 188 9.43 -23.82 3.72
N PRO A 189 9.55 -24.99 3.08
CA PRO A 189 9.05 -25.18 1.72
C PRO A 189 7.59 -24.74 1.62
N ARG A 190 7.18 -24.18 0.46
CA ARG A 190 5.77 -23.86 0.21
C ARG A 190 4.94 -25.13 0.35
N ILE A 191 3.88 -25.06 1.13
CA ILE A 191 3.00 -26.22 1.35
C ILE A 191 2.11 -26.45 0.11
N TYR A 192 1.75 -25.37 -0.60
CA TYR A 192 0.92 -25.39 -1.79
C TYR A 192 1.57 -24.62 -2.96
N ASP A 193 0.87 -24.49 -4.09
CA ASP A 193 1.35 -23.69 -5.23
C ASP A 193 1.13 -22.18 -5.00
N THR A 194 1.59 -21.69 -3.86
CA THR A 194 1.60 -20.26 -3.55
C THR A 194 2.73 -19.54 -4.28
N ARG A 195 2.60 -18.23 -4.37
CA ARG A 195 3.64 -17.32 -4.88
C ARG A 195 3.87 -16.20 -3.87
N HIS A 196 5.07 -15.64 -3.83
CA HIS A 196 5.30 -14.43 -3.06
C HIS A 196 4.54 -13.26 -3.71
N ASP A 197 4.20 -12.22 -2.94
CA ASP A 197 3.34 -11.15 -3.44
C ASP A 197 3.86 -10.51 -4.75
N ILE A 198 5.16 -10.26 -4.80
CA ILE A 198 5.87 -9.69 -5.95
C ILE A 198 5.91 -10.63 -7.18
N GLU A 199 5.90 -11.96 -6.98
CA GLU A 199 5.87 -12.93 -8.08
C GLU A 199 4.53 -12.88 -8.80
N THR A 200 3.43 -12.75 -8.04
CA THR A 200 2.09 -12.68 -8.59
C THR A 200 1.96 -11.53 -9.60
N PHE A 201 2.49 -10.35 -9.28
CA PHE A 201 2.54 -9.22 -10.21
C PHE A 201 3.44 -9.49 -11.42
N ALA A 202 4.63 -10.08 -11.20
CA ALA A 202 5.57 -10.38 -12.27
C ALA A 202 5.03 -11.44 -13.26
N ASP A 203 4.33 -12.45 -12.77
CA ASP A 203 3.75 -13.52 -13.59
C ASP A 203 2.56 -13.02 -14.41
N VAL A 204 1.70 -12.16 -13.83
CA VAL A 204 0.62 -11.52 -14.60
C VAL A 204 1.19 -10.55 -15.64
N ALA A 205 2.21 -9.76 -15.29
CA ALA A 205 2.91 -8.93 -16.27
C ALA A 205 3.51 -9.77 -17.41
N LYS A 206 4.12 -10.91 -17.11
CA LYS A 206 4.62 -11.85 -18.11
C LYS A 206 3.54 -12.42 -19.01
N ALA A 207 2.34 -12.70 -18.48
CA ALA A 207 1.19 -13.10 -19.28
C ALA A 207 0.71 -11.96 -20.20
N LEU A 208 0.64 -10.72 -19.68
CA LEU A 208 0.29 -9.53 -20.47
C LEU A 208 1.30 -9.27 -21.59
N SER A 209 2.59 -9.49 -21.35
CA SER A 209 3.63 -9.40 -22.39
C SER A 209 3.36 -10.33 -23.57
N LYS A 210 2.94 -11.57 -23.31
CA LYS A 210 2.59 -12.54 -24.38
C LYS A 210 1.37 -12.10 -25.20
N ILE A 211 0.40 -11.45 -24.57
CA ILE A 211 -0.83 -11.00 -25.22
C ILE A 211 -0.59 -9.72 -26.04
N THR A 212 0.18 -8.79 -25.48
CA THR A 212 0.38 -7.45 -26.04
C THR A 212 1.61 -7.33 -26.94
N GLY A 213 2.57 -8.26 -26.82
CA GLY A 213 3.90 -8.14 -27.43
C GLY A 213 4.80 -7.11 -26.75
N GLU A 214 4.37 -6.51 -25.63
CA GLU A 214 5.10 -5.45 -24.95
C GLU A 214 6.15 -6.04 -24.00
N GLN A 215 7.42 -5.79 -24.32
CA GLN A 215 8.57 -6.31 -23.57
C GLN A 215 8.73 -5.61 -22.21
N ARG A 216 8.27 -4.35 -22.08
CA ARG A 216 8.40 -3.59 -20.82
C ARG A 216 7.72 -4.24 -19.62
N PHE A 217 6.68 -5.07 -19.84
CA PHE A 217 6.08 -5.87 -18.78
C PHE A 217 7.06 -6.84 -18.12
N ILE A 218 7.98 -7.43 -18.89
CA ILE A 218 9.04 -8.31 -18.37
C ILE A 218 10.16 -7.48 -17.76
N ASP A 219 10.57 -6.41 -18.45
CA ASP A 219 11.71 -5.60 -18.04
C ASP A 219 11.49 -4.92 -16.68
N TYR A 220 10.26 -4.47 -16.40
CA TYR A 220 9.90 -3.88 -15.11
C TYR A 220 10.14 -4.84 -13.92
N TRP A 221 9.91 -6.13 -14.14
CA TRP A 221 10.09 -7.19 -13.17
C TRP A 221 11.38 -8.00 -13.36
N LYS A 222 12.36 -7.47 -14.11
CA LYS A 222 13.66 -8.11 -14.40
C LYS A 222 14.28 -8.75 -13.17
N PHE A 223 14.35 -8.02 -12.06
CA PHE A 223 15.02 -8.51 -10.85
C PHE A 223 14.21 -9.59 -10.11
N VAL A 224 12.89 -9.68 -10.32
CA VAL A 224 12.10 -10.84 -9.87
C VAL A 224 12.49 -12.07 -10.70
N HIS A 225 12.53 -11.93 -12.03
CA HIS A 225 12.87 -13.03 -12.94
C HIS A 225 14.32 -13.52 -12.80
N GLU A 226 15.23 -12.65 -12.40
CA GLU A 226 16.62 -12.98 -12.06
C GLU A 226 16.78 -13.51 -10.61
N GLY A 227 15.72 -13.50 -9.82
CA GLY A 227 15.75 -13.92 -8.42
C GLY A 227 16.60 -13.00 -7.53
N ASN A 228 16.68 -11.71 -7.86
CA ASN A 228 17.53 -10.69 -7.22
C ASN A 228 16.71 -9.49 -6.70
N VAL A 229 15.62 -9.76 -5.99
CA VAL A 229 14.67 -8.74 -5.53
C VAL A 229 15.20 -7.82 -4.43
N GLU A 230 16.33 -8.17 -3.79
CA GLU A 230 17.03 -7.32 -2.81
C GLU A 230 17.37 -5.94 -3.37
N ILE A 231 17.51 -5.83 -4.70
CA ILE A 231 17.73 -4.55 -5.38
C ILE A 231 16.59 -3.56 -5.08
N TYR A 232 15.34 -4.02 -5.05
CA TYR A 232 14.20 -3.15 -4.73
C TYR A 232 14.28 -2.63 -3.30
N LEU A 233 14.62 -3.50 -2.34
CA LEU A 233 14.83 -3.11 -0.94
C LEU A 233 16.01 -2.14 -0.81
N GLN A 234 17.13 -2.40 -1.49
CA GLN A 234 18.30 -1.53 -1.48
C GLN A 234 17.97 -0.13 -2.04
N ARG A 235 17.20 -0.04 -3.13
CA ARG A 235 16.73 1.25 -3.68
C ARG A 235 15.89 2.03 -2.67
N ILE A 236 15.02 1.35 -1.92
CA ILE A 236 14.24 1.99 -0.85
C ILE A 236 15.17 2.48 0.26
N ILE A 237 16.14 1.66 0.67
CA ILE A 237 17.13 2.00 1.71
C ILE A 237 17.97 3.22 1.31
N ASP A 238 18.53 3.23 0.10
CA ASP A 238 19.36 4.33 -0.42
C ASP A 238 18.56 5.63 -0.53
N GLY A 239 17.30 5.53 -0.95
CA GLY A 239 16.36 6.64 -1.02
C GLY A 239 15.86 7.14 0.34
N SER A 240 16.02 6.37 1.41
CA SER A 240 15.48 6.67 2.73
C SER A 240 16.54 7.34 3.62
N ASN A 241 16.21 8.50 4.20
CA ASN A 241 17.18 9.26 5.01
C ASN A 241 17.61 8.52 6.28
N ALA A 242 16.69 7.78 6.91
CA ALA A 242 16.97 7.04 8.14
C ALA A 242 17.73 5.72 7.90
N LEU A 243 17.73 5.20 6.66
CA LEU A 243 18.31 3.89 6.31
C LEU A 243 19.50 4.01 5.35
N ARG A 244 19.79 5.20 4.83
CA ARG A 244 20.91 5.38 3.92
C ARG A 244 22.23 4.96 4.59
N GLY A 245 23.03 4.19 3.86
CA GLY A 245 24.29 3.63 4.34
C GLY A 245 24.17 2.20 4.89
N TYR A 246 22.94 1.70 5.10
CA TYR A 246 22.71 0.28 5.36
C TYR A 246 22.71 -0.51 4.04
N ASN A 247 22.99 -1.81 4.15
CA ASN A 247 22.99 -2.73 3.01
C ASN A 247 21.95 -3.83 3.23
N ALA A 248 20.98 -3.95 2.32
CA ALA A 248 19.87 -4.90 2.43
C ALA A 248 20.37 -6.34 2.62
N ARG A 249 21.41 -6.74 1.88
CA ARG A 249 21.97 -8.10 1.94
C ARG A 249 22.75 -8.40 3.22
N GLN A 250 23.27 -7.38 3.89
CA GLN A 250 23.92 -7.55 5.20
C GLN A 250 22.91 -7.62 6.35
N MET A 251 21.68 -7.16 6.11
CA MET A 251 20.60 -7.16 7.10
C MET A 251 19.71 -8.41 7.03
N ILE A 252 19.94 -9.28 6.03
CA ILE A 252 19.23 -10.56 5.76
C ILE A 252 20.17 -11.71 6.10
#